data_AF-A0A1S3QRK8-F1
#
_entry.id   AF-A0A1S3QRK8-F1
#
_cell.length_a   1.000
_cell.length_b   1.000
_cell.length_c   1.000
_cell.angle_alpha   90.00
_cell.angle_beta   90.00
_cell.angle_gamma   90.00
#
_symmetry.space_group_name_H-M   'P 1'
#
loop_
_entity.id
_entity.type
_entity.pdbx_description
1 polymer ?
#
loop_
_entity_poly.entity_id
_entity_poly.type
_entity_poly.pdbx_seq_one_letter_code
_entity_poly.pdbx_strand_id
1 'polypeptide(L)'
;ERLFPPPSGLTYSTWFCVERFSSAPHTHPVRLLKVVRRATSSEQHYVCLAVVLSAKDRSLTVSTKEELLQSYVDDFSEESSFFEVLPCCARFRCGELIREGQWHHLLLVMSKGMLKNSMATLYIDGQLVQTTKLHYIHSSPGGTGSSNPPVVSTVYSYIGTPPAQRQLSN
;
A
#
# COMPACT_ATOMS: atom_id res chain seq x y z
N GLU A 1 12.58 13.77 16.74
CA GLU A 1 11.43 13.55 15.85
C GLU A 1 11.79 12.51 14.79
N ARG A 2 10.88 11.64 14.37
CA ARG A 2 11.14 10.68 13.27
C ARG A 2 10.62 11.28 11.97
N LEU A 3 11.50 11.44 10.98
CA LEU A 3 11.14 11.95 9.66
C LEU A 3 10.29 10.93 8.90
N PHE A 4 9.30 11.42 8.16
CA PHE A 4 8.50 10.63 7.23
C PHE A 4 8.55 11.23 5.81
N PRO A 5 8.72 10.41 4.77
CA PRO A 5 9.03 8.99 4.85
C PRO A 5 10.48 8.76 5.34
N PRO A 6 10.78 7.64 6.02
CA PRO A 6 12.12 7.42 6.56
C PRO A 6 13.20 7.39 5.45
N PRO A 7 14.34 8.09 5.62
CA PRO A 7 15.38 8.16 4.59
C PRO A 7 16.10 6.83 4.35
N SER A 8 16.07 5.91 5.32
CA SER A 8 16.65 4.57 5.22
C SER A 8 15.70 3.53 4.59
N GLY A 9 14.48 3.92 4.20
CA GLY A 9 13.43 2.96 3.87
C GLY A 9 12.58 2.59 5.09
N LEU A 10 11.54 1.80 4.85
CA LEU A 10 10.62 1.33 5.88
C LEU A 10 10.37 -0.17 5.76
N THR A 11 9.99 -0.79 6.87
CA THR A 11 9.56 -2.18 6.91
C THR A 11 8.20 -2.25 7.59
N TYR A 12 7.28 -3.00 6.99
CA TYR A 12 5.97 -3.30 7.55
C TYR A 12 5.87 -4.81 7.76
N SER A 13 5.45 -5.21 8.95
CA SER A 13 5.25 -6.59 9.32
C SER A 13 3.91 -6.77 10.00
N THR A 14 3.15 -7.78 9.58
CA THR A 14 1.85 -8.09 10.18
C THR A 14 1.53 -9.57 10.05
N TRP A 15 0.67 -10.06 10.94
CA TRP A 15 0.00 -11.34 10.79
C TRP A 15 -1.42 -11.09 10.30
N PHE A 16 -1.90 -11.91 9.38
CA PHE A 16 -3.28 -11.85 8.92
C PHE A 16 -3.84 -13.26 8.70
N CYS A 17 -5.15 -13.41 8.92
CA CYS A 17 -5.91 -14.58 8.53
C CYS A 17 -7.09 -14.11 7.69
N VAL A 18 -7.32 -14.75 6.55
CA VAL A 18 -8.55 -14.55 5.76
C VAL A 18 -9.38 -15.81 5.89
N GLU A 19 -10.47 -15.75 6.67
CA GLU A 19 -11.38 -16.89 6.84
C GLU A 19 -11.99 -17.32 5.49
N ARG A 20 -12.38 -16.34 4.67
CA ARG A 20 -12.92 -16.56 3.34
C ARG A 20 -12.73 -15.32 2.48
N PHE A 21 -12.20 -15.49 1.27
CA PHE A 21 -12.16 -14.42 0.29
C PHE A 21 -13.56 -14.20 -0.28
N SER A 22 -13.88 -12.93 -0.54
CA SER A 22 -15.08 -12.58 -1.28
C SER A 22 -15.04 -13.14 -2.70
N SER A 23 -16.17 -13.56 -3.23
CA SER A 23 -16.30 -14.05 -4.61
C SER A 23 -17.17 -13.12 -5.46
N ALA A 24 -17.09 -13.27 -6.78
CA ALA A 24 -17.99 -12.60 -7.70
C ALA A 24 -19.47 -12.91 -7.34
N PRO A 25 -20.40 -11.95 -7.51
CA PRO A 25 -20.22 -10.60 -8.08
C PRO A 25 -19.76 -9.54 -7.06
N HIS A 26 -19.64 -9.88 -5.77
CA HIS A 26 -19.37 -8.93 -4.68
C HIS A 26 -17.93 -9.04 -4.17
N THR A 27 -16.96 -8.94 -5.08
CA THR A 27 -15.54 -9.01 -4.73
C THR A 27 -15.09 -7.74 -4.01
N HIS A 28 -14.49 -7.90 -2.84
CA HIS A 28 -13.84 -6.82 -2.09
C HIS A 28 -12.42 -7.21 -1.67
N PRO A 29 -11.47 -6.26 -1.67
CA PRO A 29 -10.11 -6.57 -1.25
C PRO A 29 -9.98 -6.66 0.27
N VAL A 30 -8.88 -7.28 0.72
CA VAL A 30 -8.43 -7.22 2.12
C VAL A 30 -7.41 -6.09 2.25
N ARG A 31 -7.75 -5.06 3.03
CA ARG A 31 -6.94 -3.85 3.22
C ARG A 31 -5.98 -4.04 4.39
N LEU A 32 -4.73 -4.40 4.10
CA LEU A 32 -3.74 -4.78 5.11
C LEU A 32 -3.05 -3.55 5.72
N LEU A 33 -2.82 -2.49 4.95
CA LEU A 33 -2.27 -1.23 5.47
C LEU A 33 -2.65 -0.06 4.58
N LYS A 34 -3.01 1.06 5.20
CA LYS A 34 -2.96 2.39 4.58
C LYS A 34 -2.13 3.31 5.47
N VAL A 35 -1.22 4.08 4.87
CA VAL A 35 -0.53 5.19 5.53
C VAL A 35 -1.01 6.49 4.92
N VAL A 36 -1.49 7.38 5.78
CA VAL A 36 -2.02 8.68 5.42
C VAL A 36 -1.13 9.75 6.02
N ARG A 37 -0.84 10.77 5.21
CA ARG A 37 -0.18 11.99 5.69
C ARG A 37 -1.04 13.20 5.40
N ARG A 38 -0.94 14.19 6.27
CA ARG A 38 -1.58 15.49 6.09
C ARG A 38 -0.63 16.46 5.41
N ALA A 39 -1.10 17.20 4.41
CA ALA A 39 -0.34 18.31 3.85
C ALA A 39 -0.26 19.45 4.87
N THR A 40 0.86 20.14 4.97
CA THR A 40 1.00 21.24 5.95
C THR A 40 0.35 22.53 5.45
N SER A 41 0.31 22.72 4.13
CA SER A 41 -0.35 23.86 3.47
C SER A 41 -1.86 23.70 3.28
N SER A 42 -2.43 22.52 3.55
CA SER A 42 -3.87 22.27 3.41
C SER A 42 -4.37 21.29 4.46
N GLU A 43 -5.64 21.36 4.87
CA GLU A 43 -6.28 20.35 5.74
C GLU A 43 -6.51 19.00 5.03
N GLN A 44 -5.91 18.81 3.85
CA GLN A 44 -6.12 17.62 3.03
C GLN A 44 -5.23 16.46 3.49
N HIS A 45 -5.83 15.29 3.46
CA HIS A 45 -5.20 14.02 3.83
C HIS A 45 -4.97 13.20 2.58
N TYR A 46 -3.77 12.65 2.45
CA TYR A 46 -3.36 11.86 1.30
C TYR A 46 -2.93 10.46 1.73
N VAL A 47 -3.49 9.45 1.08
CA VAL A 47 -2.96 8.08 1.13
C VAL A 47 -1.65 8.09 0.36
N CYS A 48 -0.56 7.70 1.01
CA CYS A 48 0.79 7.73 0.46
C CYS A 48 1.49 6.36 0.48
N LEU A 49 0.89 5.38 1.15
CA LEU A 49 1.22 3.97 1.03
C LEU A 49 -0.05 3.14 1.21
N ALA A 50 -0.26 2.16 0.34
CA ALA A 50 -1.34 1.20 0.43
C ALA A 50 -0.82 -0.22 0.20
N VAL A 51 -1.22 -1.15 1.06
CA VAL A 51 -0.96 -2.59 0.93
C VAL A 51 -2.31 -3.31 0.93
N VAL A 52 -2.64 -3.95 -0.18
CA VAL A 52 -3.98 -4.49 -0.43
C VAL A 52 -3.87 -5.88 -1.04
N LEU A 53 -4.61 -6.83 -0.49
CA LEU A 53 -4.69 -8.20 -0.99
C LEU A 53 -5.99 -8.38 -1.79
N SER A 54 -5.85 -8.75 -3.06
CA SER A 54 -6.94 -9.05 -3.99
C SER A 54 -7.63 -10.34 -3.61
N ALA A 55 -8.96 -10.34 -3.52
CA ALA A 55 -9.72 -11.57 -3.32
C ALA A 55 -9.86 -12.41 -4.60
N LYS A 56 -9.67 -11.81 -5.79
CA LYS A 56 -9.84 -12.48 -7.08
C LYS A 56 -8.76 -13.54 -7.34
N ASP A 57 -7.50 -13.16 -7.12
CA ASP A 57 -6.32 -13.94 -7.47
C ASP A 57 -5.29 -14.03 -6.34
N ARG A 58 -5.64 -13.52 -5.14
CA ARG A 58 -4.77 -13.48 -3.96
C ARG A 58 -3.41 -12.83 -4.22
N SER A 59 -3.37 -11.91 -5.18
CA SER A 59 -2.22 -11.04 -5.38
C SER A 59 -2.21 -9.91 -4.36
N LEU A 60 -1.01 -9.48 -3.99
CA LEU A 60 -0.82 -8.37 -3.10
C LEU A 60 -0.32 -7.16 -3.88
N THR A 61 -0.99 -6.03 -3.74
CA THR A 61 -0.58 -4.77 -4.36
C THR A 61 -0.01 -3.83 -3.32
N VAL A 62 1.14 -3.24 -3.64
CA VAL A 62 1.77 -2.15 -2.90
C VAL A 62 1.75 -0.91 -3.78
N SER A 63 1.16 0.18 -3.29
CA SER A 63 1.13 1.46 -4.01
C SER A 63 1.70 2.58 -3.14
N THR A 64 2.61 3.37 -3.69
CA THR A 64 3.10 4.65 -3.17
C THR A 64 2.52 5.84 -3.94
N LYS A 65 1.56 5.58 -4.84
CA LYS A 65 0.82 6.63 -5.53
C LYS A 65 0.11 7.47 -4.48
N GLU A 66 0.36 8.77 -4.52
CA GLU A 66 -0.30 9.69 -3.61
C GLU A 66 -1.68 10.07 -4.13
N GLU A 67 -2.69 9.86 -3.31
CA GLU A 67 -4.09 10.10 -3.67
C GLU A 67 -4.85 10.73 -2.50
N LEU A 68 -5.77 11.65 -2.80
CA LEU A 68 -6.59 12.32 -1.78
C LEU A 68 -7.49 11.28 -1.10
N LEU A 69 -7.49 11.26 0.25
CA LEU A 69 -8.23 10.28 1.03
C LEU A 69 -9.72 10.26 0.71
N GLN A 70 -10.32 11.44 0.43
CA GLN A 70 -11.75 11.57 0.16
C GLN A 70 -12.17 10.95 -1.18
N SER A 71 -11.28 10.92 -2.17
CA SER A 71 -11.52 10.31 -3.48
C SER A 71 -10.86 8.94 -3.62
N TYR A 72 -10.26 8.42 -2.54
CA TYR A 72 -9.52 7.18 -2.60
C TYR A 72 -10.47 6.00 -2.76
N VAL A 73 -10.28 5.25 -3.84
CA VAL A 73 -11.02 4.01 -4.14
C VAL A 73 -9.99 2.92 -4.38
N ASP A 74 -10.26 1.71 -3.88
CA ASP A 74 -9.41 0.54 -4.13
C ASP A 74 -9.64 0.00 -5.56
N ASP A 75 -9.26 0.78 -6.57
CA ASP A 75 -9.31 0.34 -7.97
C ASP A 75 -8.00 -0.39 -8.33
N PHE A 76 -7.95 -1.67 -7.93
CA PHE A 76 -6.84 -2.59 -8.23
C PHE A 76 -7.21 -3.61 -9.31
N SER A 77 -8.14 -3.24 -10.19
CA SER A 77 -8.59 -4.07 -11.30
C SER A 77 -7.43 -4.46 -12.23
N GLU A 78 -7.40 -5.69 -12.75
CA GLU A 78 -6.38 -6.15 -13.72
C GLU A 78 -6.45 -5.41 -15.06
N GLU A 79 -7.60 -4.82 -15.40
CA GLU A 79 -7.78 -3.95 -16.58
C GLU A 79 -7.02 -2.62 -16.45
N SER A 80 -6.65 -2.27 -15.21
CA SER A 80 -5.74 -1.16 -14.94
C SER A 80 -4.33 -1.62 -15.26
N SER A 81 -3.98 -1.63 -16.55
CA SER A 81 -2.60 -1.68 -17.08
C SER A 81 -1.64 -0.67 -16.40
N PHE A 82 -2.19 0.23 -15.60
CA PHE A 82 -1.53 1.11 -14.65
C PHE A 82 -0.50 0.45 -13.73
N PHE A 83 -0.64 -0.82 -13.31
CA PHE A 83 0.30 -1.43 -12.35
C PHE A 83 1.66 -1.80 -12.95
N GLU A 84 1.72 -2.11 -14.24
CA GLU A 84 2.99 -2.34 -14.96
C GLU A 84 3.57 -1.04 -15.52
N VAL A 85 2.73 -0.01 -15.71
CA VAL A 85 3.11 1.26 -16.34
C VAL A 85 3.50 2.33 -15.31
N LEU A 86 2.92 2.30 -14.10
CA LEU A 86 3.23 3.28 -13.07
C LEU A 86 4.39 2.82 -12.17
N PRO A 87 5.46 3.60 -12.07
CA PRO A 87 6.61 3.24 -11.25
C PRO A 87 6.32 3.30 -9.73
N CYS A 88 5.15 3.77 -9.32
CA CYS A 88 4.71 3.87 -7.92
C CYS A 88 3.76 2.75 -7.48
N CYS A 89 3.51 1.74 -8.32
CA CYS A 89 2.71 0.59 -7.93
C CYS A 89 3.43 -0.73 -8.25
N ALA A 90 3.25 -1.73 -7.40
CA ALA A 90 3.81 -3.07 -7.57
C ALA A 90 2.77 -4.12 -7.20
N ARG A 91 2.65 -5.17 -8.03
CA ARG A 91 1.77 -6.32 -7.79
C ARG A 91 2.62 -7.57 -7.59
N PHE A 92 2.35 -8.30 -6.52
CA PHE A 92 3.03 -9.54 -6.12
C PHE A 92 2.04 -10.69 -6.24
N ARG A 93 2.34 -11.68 -7.09
CA ARG A 93 1.50 -12.87 -7.22
C ARG A 93 1.76 -13.80 -6.03
N CYS A 94 0.80 -13.88 -5.11
CA CYS A 94 0.90 -14.68 -3.88
C CYS A 94 -0.07 -15.87 -3.84
N GLY A 95 -0.70 -16.19 -4.98
CA GLY A 95 -1.82 -17.12 -5.14
C GLY A 95 -1.72 -18.43 -4.36
N GLU A 96 -0.59 -19.10 -4.49
CA GLU A 96 -0.35 -20.42 -3.89
C GLU A 96 0.15 -20.34 -2.44
N LEU A 97 0.65 -19.18 -2.02
CA LEU A 97 1.23 -18.97 -0.69
C LEU A 97 0.16 -18.61 0.35
N ILE A 98 -0.92 -17.92 -0.06
CA ILE A 98 -1.98 -17.45 0.84
C ILE A 98 -3.19 -18.39 0.74
N ARG A 99 -3.59 -18.96 1.88
CA ARG A 99 -4.70 -19.91 2.01
C ARG A 99 -5.74 -19.37 2.98
N GLU A 100 -7.00 -19.73 2.72
CA GLU A 100 -8.11 -19.38 3.61
C GLU A 100 -8.02 -20.15 4.93
N GLY A 101 -8.47 -19.53 6.02
CA GLY A 101 -8.48 -20.12 7.37
C GLY A 101 -7.08 -20.36 7.95
N GLN A 102 -6.04 -19.73 7.40
CA GLN A 102 -4.67 -19.85 7.87
C GLN A 102 -4.07 -18.49 8.20
N TRP A 103 -3.27 -18.48 9.27
CA TRP A 103 -2.45 -17.35 9.63
C TRP A 103 -1.23 -17.29 8.73
N HIS A 104 -1.03 -16.14 8.10
CA HIS A 104 0.14 -15.83 7.29
C HIS A 104 0.88 -14.64 7.88
N HIS A 105 2.20 -14.72 7.88
CA HIS A 105 3.08 -13.61 8.21
C HIS A 105 3.46 -12.86 6.94
N LEU A 106 3.16 -11.57 6.90
CA LEU A 106 3.56 -10.66 5.83
C LEU A 106 4.73 -9.81 6.30
N LEU A 107 5.77 -9.73 5.47
CA LEU A 107 6.84 -8.76 5.61
C LEU A 107 7.03 -8.00 4.30
N LEU A 108 6.85 -6.69 4.34
CA LEU A 108 7.14 -5.78 3.24
C LEU A 108 8.35 -4.91 3.61
N VAL A 109 9.42 -5.02 2.85
CA VAL A 109 10.64 -4.20 3.00
C VAL A 109 10.71 -3.23 1.83
N MET A 110 10.65 -1.93 2.12
CA MET A 110 10.81 -0.87 1.13
C MET A 110 12.13 -0.15 1.38
N SER A 111 13.10 -0.34 0.49
CA SER A 111 14.40 0.34 0.55
C SER A 111 14.37 1.61 -0.29
N LYS A 112 14.80 2.73 0.31
CA LYS A 112 14.96 3.99 -0.41
C LYS A 112 16.34 3.99 -1.08
N GLY A 113 16.36 3.82 -2.40
CA GLY A 113 17.56 4.02 -3.22
C GLY A 113 17.83 5.51 -3.47
N MET A 114 19.08 5.85 -3.78
CA MET A 114 19.43 7.15 -4.36
C MET A 114 18.86 7.24 -5.78
N LEU A 115 18.28 8.38 -6.14
CA LEU A 115 17.73 8.68 -7.48
C LEU A 115 16.79 7.60 -8.04
N LYS A 116 15.48 7.66 -7.72
CA LYS A 116 14.37 6.82 -8.25
C LYS A 116 14.53 5.28 -8.21
N ASN A 117 15.67 4.73 -7.78
CA ASN A 117 15.99 3.29 -7.73
C ASN A 117 15.56 2.63 -6.42
N SER A 118 14.35 2.94 -5.94
CA SER A 118 13.85 2.32 -4.71
C SER A 118 13.26 0.94 -5.02
N MET A 119 13.27 0.05 -4.02
CA MET A 119 12.84 -1.34 -4.19
C MET A 119 11.81 -1.71 -3.13
N ALA A 120 10.83 -2.53 -3.52
CA ALA A 120 9.92 -3.21 -2.62
C ALA A 120 10.19 -4.72 -2.68
N THR A 121 10.38 -5.32 -1.53
CA THR A 121 10.59 -6.77 -1.36
C THR A 121 9.50 -7.32 -0.47
N LEU A 122 8.80 -8.35 -0.94
CA LEU A 122 7.72 -9.00 -0.20
C LEU A 122 8.11 -10.40 0.23
N TYR A 123 7.83 -10.74 1.48
CA TYR A 123 7.91 -12.09 2.02
C TYR A 123 6.56 -12.50 2.60
N ILE A 124 6.22 -13.78 2.43
CA ILE A 124 5.08 -14.44 3.06
C ILE A 124 5.62 -15.67 3.80
N ASP A 125 5.31 -15.79 5.09
CA ASP A 125 5.75 -16.90 5.96
C ASP A 125 7.28 -17.12 5.96
N GLY A 126 8.03 -16.02 5.87
CA GLY A 126 9.50 -16.02 5.79
C GLY A 126 10.07 -16.35 4.41
N GLN A 127 9.22 -16.73 3.44
CA GLN A 127 9.64 -17.01 2.06
C GLN A 127 9.62 -15.74 1.21
N LEU A 128 10.70 -15.49 0.47
CA LEU A 128 10.77 -14.41 -0.52
C LEU A 128 9.76 -14.66 -1.64
N VAL A 129 8.83 -13.73 -1.85
CA VAL A 129 7.91 -13.74 -2.99
C VAL A 129 8.58 -13.11 -4.20
N GLN A 130 8.97 -11.84 -4.08
CA GLN A 130 9.61 -11.09 -5.16
C GLN A 130 10.25 -9.81 -4.62
N THR A 131 11.27 -9.33 -5.35
CA THR A 131 11.83 -7.98 -5.24
C THR A 131 11.56 -7.22 -6.53
N THR A 132 10.99 -6.02 -6.44
CA THR A 132 10.67 -5.20 -7.62
C THR A 132 11.03 -3.72 -7.41
N LYS A 133 11.27 -3.01 -8.52
CA LYS A 133 11.47 -1.56 -8.50
C LYS A 133 10.16 -0.87 -8.15
N LEU A 134 10.22 0.11 -7.27
CA LEU A 134 9.07 0.90 -6.84
C LEU A 134 9.56 2.28 -6.41
N HIS A 135 9.00 3.35 -6.95
CA HIS A 135 9.23 4.69 -6.48
C HIS A 135 8.87 4.78 -5.00
N TYR A 136 9.80 5.27 -4.20
CA TYR A 136 9.56 5.47 -2.78
C TYR A 136 8.51 6.56 -2.55
N ILE A 137 7.94 6.58 -1.35
CA ILE A 137 7.00 7.61 -0.92
C ILE A 137 7.65 8.99 -1.14
N HIS A 138 6.91 9.92 -1.73
CA HIS A 138 7.39 11.29 -1.98
C HIS A 138 7.73 11.99 -0.66
N SER A 139 8.72 12.87 -0.65
CA SER A 139 9.10 13.62 0.56
C SER A 139 8.10 14.74 0.89
N SER A 140 7.55 15.41 -0.12
CA SER A 140 6.51 16.44 0.02
C SER A 140 5.12 15.87 -0.30
N PRO A 141 4.08 16.21 0.48
CA PRO A 141 2.67 15.99 0.10
C PRO A 141 2.31 16.79 -1.17
N GLY A 142 1.52 16.20 -2.07
CA GLY A 142 1.05 16.83 -3.30
C GLY A 142 1.98 16.67 -4.52
N GLY A 143 3.08 15.93 -4.41
CA GLY A 143 3.92 15.54 -5.55
C GLY A 143 4.72 16.67 -6.25
N THR A 144 4.58 17.93 -5.83
CA THR A 144 5.33 19.06 -6.41
C THR A 144 6.52 19.44 -5.53
N GLY A 145 7.66 19.67 -6.19
CA GLY A 145 8.96 19.94 -5.57
C GLY A 145 9.02 21.31 -4.93
N SER A 146 8.34 21.51 -3.80
CA SER A 146 8.59 22.67 -2.96
C SER A 146 10.01 22.56 -2.39
N SER A 147 10.79 23.62 -2.55
CA SER A 147 12.16 23.77 -2.05
C SER A 147 12.24 23.93 -0.52
N ASN A 148 11.11 23.78 0.18
CA ASN A 148 11.03 23.97 1.62
C ASN A 148 11.34 22.65 2.33
N PRO A 149 12.08 22.70 3.47
CA PRO A 149 12.34 21.52 4.28
C PRO A 149 11.00 20.85 4.64
N PRO A 150 10.95 19.51 4.76
CA PRO A 150 9.72 18.80 5.07
C PRO A 150 9.19 19.30 6.42
N VAL A 151 8.19 20.19 6.36
CA VAL A 151 7.45 20.63 7.54
C VAL A 151 6.74 19.40 8.08
N VAL A 152 6.82 19.20 9.39
CA VAL A 152 6.25 18.05 10.11
C VAL A 152 4.82 17.80 9.63
N SER A 153 4.63 16.71 8.89
CA SER A 153 3.31 16.26 8.47
C SER A 153 2.78 15.29 9.52
N THR A 154 1.52 15.44 9.92
CA THR A 154 0.86 14.41 10.73
C THR A 154 0.71 13.17 9.89
N VAL A 155 1.29 12.06 10.35
CA VAL A 155 1.21 10.76 9.69
C VAL A 155 0.46 9.79 10.60
N TYR A 156 -0.49 9.07 10.03
CA TYR A 156 -1.20 7.99 10.71
C TYR A 156 -1.43 6.83 9.74
N SER A 157 -1.83 5.69 10.30
CA SER A 157 -2.15 4.50 9.52
C SER A 157 -3.41 3.83 10.04
N TYR A 158 -4.08 3.09 9.17
CA TYR A 158 -5.17 2.23 9.55
C TYR A 158 -5.13 0.91 8.77
N ILE A 159 -5.78 -0.10 9.33
CA ILE A 159 -5.96 -1.44 8.74
C ILE A 159 -7.45 -1.68 8.60
N GLY A 160 -7.86 -2.35 7.52
CA GLY A 160 -9.25 -2.66 7.23
C GLY A 160 -9.96 -1.57 6.44
N THR A 161 -11.30 -1.65 6.45
CA THR A 161 -12.18 -0.83 5.62
C THR A 161 -12.66 0.39 6.40
N PRO A 162 -12.34 1.63 5.96
CA PRO A 162 -12.85 2.82 6.61
C PRO A 162 -14.38 2.92 6.44
N PRO A 163 -15.10 3.60 7.37
CA PRO A 163 -16.55 3.69 7.33
C PRO A 163 -17.12 4.17 5.98
N ALA A 164 -16.45 5.13 5.34
CA ALA A 164 -16.85 5.67 4.05
C ALA A 164 -16.80 4.67 2.88
N GLN A 165 -16.02 3.58 3.03
CA GLN A 165 -15.87 2.52 2.01
C GLN A 165 -16.55 1.21 2.42
N ARG A 166 -17.29 1.21 3.54
CA ARG A 166 -17.93 0.01 4.05
C ARG A 166 -19.11 -0.36 3.15
N GLN A 167 -19.08 -1.56 2.59
CA GLN A 167 -20.24 -2.21 1.97
C GLN A 167 -20.72 -3.33 2.88
N LEU A 168 -22.04 -3.50 2.99
CA LEU A 168 -22.61 -4.61 3.71
C LEU A 168 -22.51 -5.86 2.84
N SER A 169 -21.96 -6.93 3.40
CA SER A 169 -22.09 -8.28 2.84
C SER A 169 -23.55 -8.71 3.01
N ASN A 170 -24.26 -8.96 1.90
CA ASN A 170 -25.58 -9.57 1.91
C ASN A 170 -25.53 -11.02 2.39
#